data_AF-A0A7V8Z074-F1
#
_entry.id   AF-A0A7V8Z074-F1
#
_cell.length_a   1.000
_cell.length_b   1.000
_cell.length_c   1.000
_cell.angle_alpha   90.00
_cell.angle_beta   90.00
_cell.angle_gamma   90.00
#
_symmetry.space_group_name_H-M   'P 1'
#
loop_
_entity.id
_entity.type
_entity.pdbx_description
1 polymer ?
#
loop_
_entity_poly.entity_id
_entity_poly.type
_entity_poly.pdbx_seq_one_letter_code
_entity_poly.pdbx_strand_id
1 'polypeptide(L)' 'MSKQSGENTCITPEETFKLGKRIGKSLSGGEVILLSGGLGAGKTLLTKGILNVLDFDAREVTS' A
#
# COMPACT_ATOMS: atom_id res chain seq x y z
N MET A 1 5.29 17.44 11.06
CA MET A 1 5.49 16.15 10.37
C MET A 1 6.44 16.41 9.20
N SER A 2 7.66 15.89 9.25
CA SER A 2 8.61 16.00 8.15
C SER A 2 8.07 15.24 6.94
N LYS A 3 7.95 15.90 5.78
CA LYS A 3 7.65 15.22 4.51
C LYS A 3 8.85 14.35 4.15
N GLN A 4 8.74 13.04 4.31
CA GLN A 4 9.65 12.12 3.61
C GLN A 4 9.11 11.93 2.20
N SER A 5 9.86 12.40 1.22
CA SER A 5 9.61 12.14 -0.19
C SER A 5 10.45 10.94 -0.61
N GLY A 6 9.83 9.97 -1.28
CA GLY A 6 10.50 8.80 -1.84
C GLY A 6 9.78 8.34 -3.10
N GLU A 7 10.53 7.82 -4.06
CA GLU A 7 10.01 7.33 -5.33
C GLU A 7 10.34 5.83 -5.47
N ASN A 8 9.37 5.04 -5.91
CA ASN A 8 9.54 3.61 -6.18
C ASN A 8 8.86 3.27 -7.50
N THR A 9 9.61 2.67 -8.42
CA THR A 9 9.05 2.13 -9.67
C THR A 9 8.75 0.64 -9.48
N CYS A 10 7.50 0.24 -9.75
CA CYS A 10 7.07 -1.16 -9.75
C CYS A 10 6.67 -1.53 -11.17
N ILE A 11 7.36 -2.52 -11.75
CA ILE A 11 7.10 -3.04 -13.10
C ILE A 11 6.06 -4.17 -13.05
N THR A 12 5.95 -4.86 -11.92
CA THR A 12 5.04 -6.00 -11.72
C THR A 12 4.04 -5.75 -10.59
N PRO A 13 2.84 -6.39 -10.65
CA PRO A 13 1.88 -6.37 -9.53
C PRO A 13 2.49 -6.86 -8.20
N GLU A 14 3.36 -7.87 -8.25
CA GLU A 14 4.03 -8.43 -7.09
C GLU A 14 4.95 -7.40 -6.41
N GLU A 15 5.59 -6.53 -7.18
CA GLU A 15 6.39 -5.42 -6.64
C GLU A 15 5.52 -4.39 -5.93
N THR A 16 4.36 -4.01 -6.50
CA THR A 16 3.40 -3.13 -5.83
C THR A 16 2.90 -3.74 -4.52
N PHE A 17 2.61 -5.04 -4.52
CA PHE A 17 2.19 -5.75 -3.31
C PHE A 17 3.31 -5.80 -2.25
N LYS A 18 4.56 -6.08 -2.65
CA LYS A 18 5.73 -6.04 -1.76
C LYS A 18 6.00 -4.63 -1.23
N LEU A 19 5.80 -3.60 -2.03
CA LEU A 19 5.87 -2.20 -1.59
C LEU A 19 4.82 -1.93 -0.50
N GLY A 20 3.58 -2.37 -0.71
CA GLY A 20 2.52 -2.29 0.30
C GLY A 20 2.93 -2.94 1.61
N LYS A 21 3.49 -4.15 1.58
CA LYS A 21 4.01 -4.84 2.79
C LYS A 21 5.06 -4.02 3.53
N ARG A 22 5.99 -3.39 2.80
CA ARG A 22 7.04 -2.54 3.40
C ARG A 22 6.43 -1.33 4.10
N ILE A 23 5.47 -0.67 3.45
CA ILE A 23 4.72 0.44 4.06
C ILE A 23 4.01 -0.04 5.32
N GLY A 24 3.23 -1.11 5.25
CA GLY A 24 2.47 -1.65 6.39
C GLY A 24 3.34 -1.98 7.60
N LYS A 25 4.55 -2.52 7.40
CA LYS A 25 5.52 -2.81 8.48
C LYS A 25 6.07 -1.56 9.18
N SER A 26 6.00 -0.41 8.52
CA SER A 26 6.48 0.86 9.07
C SER A 26 5.40 1.65 9.82
N LEU A 27 4.13 1.21 9.74
CA LEU A 27 3.02 1.89 10.41
C LEU A 27 2.98 1.53 11.90
N SER A 28 2.69 2.54 12.72
CA SER A 28 2.57 2.43 14.17
C SER A 28 1.13 2.64 14.66
N GLY A 29 0.19 2.95 13.75
CA GLY A 29 -1.21 3.22 14.06
C GLY A 29 -1.50 4.72 14.19
N GLY A 30 -2.70 5.13 13.76
CA GLY A 30 -3.13 6.53 13.75
C GLY A 30 -2.71 7.32 12.50
N GLU A 31 -1.99 6.70 11.56
CA GLU A 31 -1.68 7.31 10.27
C GLU A 31 -2.88 7.32 9.31
N VAL A 32 -2.93 8.35 8.46
CA VAL A 32 -3.86 8.43 7.33
C VAL A 32 -3.05 8.40 6.04
N ILE A 33 -3.33 7.44 5.17
CA ILE A 33 -2.65 7.27 3.88
C ILE A 33 -3.63 7.60 2.75
N LEU A 34 -3.30 8.62 1.96
CA LEU A 34 -4.05 8.97 0.76
C LEU A 34 -3.44 8.26 -0.46
N LEU A 35 -4.24 7.45 -1.15
CA LEU A 35 -3.87 6.87 -2.44
C LEU A 35 -4.56 7.62 -3.58
N SER A 36 -3.78 8.15 -4.52
CA SER A 36 -4.28 8.89 -5.68
C SER A 36 -3.77 8.28 -6.98
N GLY A 37 -4.63 8.25 -8.00
CA GLY A 37 -4.32 7.70 -9.32
C GLY A 37 -5.57 7.23 -10.05
N GLY A 38 -5.47 7.06 -11.38
CA GLY A 38 -6.58 6.64 -12.25
C GLY A 38 -7.12 5.23 -11.98
N LEU A 39 -8.17 4.84 -12.71
CA LEU A 39 -8.68 3.46 -12.71
C LEU A 39 -7.57 2.49 -13.13
N GLY A 40 -7.45 1.36 -12.43
CA GLY A 40 -6.41 0.37 -12.74
C GLY A 40 -4.99 0.74 -12.29
N ALA A 41 -4.76 1.90 -11.66
CA ALA A 41 -3.43 2.34 -11.21
C ALA A 41 -2.81 1.50 -10.06
N GLY A 42 -3.43 0.38 -9.66
CA GLY A 42 -2.90 -0.49 -8.61
C GLY A 42 -3.20 -0.06 -7.17
N LYS A 43 -4.04 0.98 -6.94
CA LYS A 43 -4.40 1.48 -5.60
C LYS A 43 -4.87 0.36 -4.66
N THR A 44 -5.85 -0.45 -5.09
CA THR A 44 -6.41 -1.56 -4.31
C THR A 44 -5.36 -2.65 -4.03
N LEU A 45 -4.49 -2.93 -4.99
CA LEU A 45 -3.40 -3.91 -4.84
C LEU A 45 -2.38 -3.45 -3.79
N LEU A 46 -2.05 -2.16 -3.79
CA LEU A 46 -1.18 -1.57 -2.79
C LEU A 46 -1.81 -1.66 -1.38
N THR A 47 -3.09 -1.32 -1.25
CA THR A 47 -3.85 -1.47 0.02
C THR A 47 -3.82 -2.92 0.52
N LYS A 48 -4.03 -3.91 -0.35
CA LYS A 48 -3.93 -5.33 0.01
C LYS A 48 -2.54 -5.69 0.53
N GLY A 49 -1.48 -5.16 -0.09
CA GLY A 49 -0.10 -5.33 0.37
C GLY A 49 0.13 -4.75 1.77
N ILE A 50 -0.39 -3.55 2.04
CA ILE A 50 -0.31 -2.87 3.34
C ILE A 50 -0.98 -3.71 4.43
N LEU A 51 -2.20 -4.16 4.18
CA LEU A 51 -2.99 -4.89 5.19
C LEU A 51 -2.51 -6.33 5.40
N ASN A 52 -1.77 -6.93 4.45
CA ASN A 52 -1.29 -8.30 4.57
C ASN A 52 -0.32 -8.52 5.75
N VAL A 53 0.35 -7.47 6.23
CA VAL A 53 1.24 -7.56 7.41
C VAL A 53 0.55 -7.22 8.73
N LEU A 54 -0.71 -6.76 8.66
CA LEU A 54 -1.56 -6.45 9.80
C LEU A 54 -2.57 -7.57 10.10
N ASP A 55 -2.31 -8.78 9.57
CA ASP A 55 -3.14 -9.98 9.71
C ASP A 55 -4.59 -9.81 9.21
N PHE A 56 -4.79 -8.93 8.23
CA PHE A 56 -6.08 -8.72 7.59
C PHE A 56 -6.22 -9.56 6.32
N ASP A 57 -7.42 -10.08 6.07
CA ASP A 57 -7.70 -10.81 4.83
C ASP A 57 -7.75 -9.84 3.64
N ALA A 58 -6.85 -10.04 2.68
CA ALA A 58 -6.78 -9.23 1.46
C ALA A 58 -8.05 -9.34 0.59
N ARG A 59 -8.89 -10.36 0.80
CA ARG A 59 -10.17 -10.52 0.08
C ARG A 59 -11.24 -9.53 0.55
N GLU A 60 -11.15 -9.04 1.78
CA GLU A 60 -12.03 -8.01 2.33
C GLU A 60 -11.77 -6.62 1.73
N VAL A 61 -10.64 -6.45 1.03
CA VAL A 61 -10.28 -5.18 0.39
C VAL A 61 -10.92 -5.09 -0.99
N THR A 62 -11.95 -4.27 -1.10
CA THR A 62 -12.69 -3.98 -2.33
C THR A 62 -12.48 -2.53 -2.80
N SER A 63 -13.04 -2.15 -3.95
CA SER A 63 -13.05 -0.77 -4.48
C SER A 63 -14.42 -0.42 -5.01
#